data_AF-A0A218KQL2-F1
#
_entry.id   AF-A0A218KQL2-F1
#
_cell.length_a   1.000
_cell.length_b   1.000
_cell.length_c   1.000
_cell.angle_alpha   90.00
_cell.angle_beta   90.00
_cell.angle_gamma   90.00
#
_symmetry.space_group_name_H-M   'P 1'
#
loop_
_entity.id
_entity.type
_entity.pdbx_description
1 polymer ?
#
loop_
_entity_poly.entity_id
_entity_poly.type
_entity_poly.pdbx_seq_one_letter_code
_entity_poly.pdbx_strand_id
1 'polypeptide(L)'
;MSILTLDLGKQTGWAILHDGVIHSGSESFHGNRFSGGGMKFLNFHSWLNSIKEKLGNISAVYFEEVRRHLGTDAAHCYGGFLAHLTAWCEENSIPYEGVPVKTIKRFITGKGNASKAEVIEAVKNKGFVPQDDNEADALAIMFLAQRNFSSNSNYEDINKYS
;
A
#
# COMPACT_ATOMS: atom_id res chain seq x y z
N MET A 1 2.72 -7.90 -15.01
CA MET A 1 3.21 -8.01 -13.61
C MET A 1 2.37 -7.09 -12.77
N SER A 2 1.89 -7.53 -11.60
CA SER A 2 0.98 -6.73 -10.77
C SER A 2 1.54 -6.50 -9.37
N ILE A 3 1.60 -5.25 -8.92
CA ILE A 3 1.98 -4.89 -7.55
C ILE A 3 0.80 -4.17 -6.91
N LEU A 4 0.48 -4.50 -5.67
CA LEU A 4 -0.49 -3.78 -4.85
C LEU A 4 0.24 -3.06 -3.72
N THR A 5 -0.11 -1.80 -3.48
CA THR A 5 0.41 -1.03 -2.35
C THR A 5 -0.72 -0.42 -1.53
N LEU A 6 -0.56 -0.40 -0.20
CA LEU A 6 -1.63 -0.06 0.73
C LEU A 6 -1.14 0.88 1.84
N ASP A 7 -1.91 1.94 2.08
CA ASP A 7 -1.87 2.70 3.33
C ASP A 7 -3.06 2.27 4.19
N LEU A 8 -2.80 1.54 5.29
CA LEU A 8 -3.84 0.89 6.10
C LEU A 8 -4.40 1.85 7.14
N GLY A 9 -5.71 2.06 7.12
CA GLY A 9 -6.34 2.97 8.06
C GLY A 9 -7.85 2.96 8.00
N LYS A 10 -8.46 3.96 8.66
CA LYS A 10 -9.92 4.15 8.58
C LYS A 10 -10.39 4.37 7.14
N GLN A 11 -9.65 5.23 6.45
CA GLN A 11 -9.61 5.34 5.00
C GLN A 11 -8.34 4.61 4.57
N THR A 12 -8.46 3.64 3.67
CA THR A 12 -7.31 2.88 3.16
C THR A 12 -6.95 3.42 1.80
N GLY A 13 -5.72 3.92 1.66
CA GLY A 13 -5.16 4.28 0.37
C GLY A 13 -4.70 3.03 -0.38
N TRP A 14 -4.89 3.01 -1.70
CA TRP A 14 -4.41 1.91 -2.52
C TRP A 14 -3.83 2.41 -3.84
N ALA A 15 -2.80 1.70 -4.31
CA ALA A 15 -2.32 1.83 -5.68
C ALA A 15 -1.95 0.46 -6.24
N ILE A 16 -2.31 0.24 -7.50
CA ILE A 16 -2.10 -0.98 -8.28
C ILE A 16 -1.24 -0.62 -9.48
N LEU A 17 -0.11 -1.28 -9.64
CA LEU A 17 0.62 -1.31 -10.91
C LEU A 17 0.16 -2.57 -11.64
N HIS A 18 -0.35 -2.42 -12.85
CA HIS A 18 -0.71 -3.54 -13.72
C HIS A 18 -0.32 -3.19 -15.15
N ASP A 19 0.49 -4.04 -15.77
CA ASP A 19 0.96 -3.88 -17.16
C ASP A 19 1.54 -2.48 -17.46
N GLY A 20 2.31 -1.95 -16.51
CA GLY A 20 2.99 -0.66 -16.63
C GLY A 20 2.12 0.56 -16.32
N VAL A 21 0.82 0.36 -16.05
CA VAL A 21 -0.11 1.43 -15.70
C VAL A 21 -0.41 1.40 -14.20
N ILE A 22 -0.40 2.58 -13.57
CA ILE A 22 -0.76 2.73 -12.17
C ILE A 22 -2.22 3.21 -12.08
N HIS A 23 -3.02 2.49 -11.30
CA HIS A 23 -4.33 2.91 -10.85
C HIS A 23 -4.30 3.15 -9.33
N SER A 24 -5.01 4.14 -8.84
CA SER A 24 -5.02 4.47 -7.41
C SER A 24 -6.37 4.99 -6.94
N GLY A 25 -6.53 5.02 -5.62
CA GLY A 25 -7.67 5.61 -4.95
C GLY A 25 -7.56 5.45 -3.44
N SER A 26 -8.66 5.74 -2.75
CA SER A 26 -8.83 5.43 -1.34
C SER A 26 -10.23 4.88 -1.09
N GLU A 27 -10.37 4.01 -0.10
CA GLU A 27 -11.65 3.39 0.24
C GLU A 27 -11.79 3.17 1.75
N SER A 28 -12.99 3.40 2.28
CA SER A 28 -13.31 3.05 3.67
C SER A 28 -14.10 1.76 3.69
N PHE A 29 -13.60 0.78 4.44
CA PHE A 29 -14.28 -0.51 4.63
C PHE A 29 -15.23 -0.50 5.84
N HIS A 30 -15.34 0.62 6.55
CA HIS A 30 -16.18 0.71 7.73
C HIS A 30 -17.66 0.58 7.36
N GLY A 31 -18.35 -0.35 8.03
CA GLY A 31 -19.79 -0.48 7.94
C GLY A 31 -20.53 0.69 8.58
N ASN A 32 -21.86 0.63 8.54
CA ASN A 32 -22.70 1.60 9.24
C ASN A 32 -22.76 1.30 10.75
N ARG A 33 -23.42 2.17 11.52
CA ARG A 33 -23.56 2.02 12.99
C ARG A 33 -24.26 0.73 13.45
N PHE A 34 -24.92 0.02 12.54
CA PHE A 34 -25.60 -1.25 12.82
C PHE A 34 -24.75 -2.47 12.42
N SER A 35 -23.57 -2.27 11.83
CA SER A 35 -22.65 -3.34 11.47
C SER A 35 -21.87 -3.85 12.69
N GLY A 36 -21.71 -5.18 12.79
CA GLY A 36 -20.80 -5.78 13.77
C GLY A 36 -19.36 -5.34 13.52
N GLY A 37 -18.55 -5.24 14.58
CA GLY A 37 -17.19 -4.69 14.51
C GLY A 37 -16.24 -5.40 13.54
N GLY A 38 -16.49 -6.68 13.24
CA GLY A 38 -15.73 -7.46 12.27
C GLY A 38 -16.07 -7.20 10.80
N MET A 39 -17.20 -6.54 10.51
CA MET A 39 -17.67 -6.35 9.12
C MET A 39 -16.69 -5.58 8.26
N LYS A 40 -15.97 -4.62 8.85
CA LYS A 40 -14.94 -3.86 8.12
C LYS A 40 -13.80 -4.74 7.60
N PHE A 41 -13.46 -5.80 8.33
CA PHE A 41 -12.41 -6.72 7.92
C PHE A 41 -12.90 -7.70 6.85
N LEU A 42 -14.17 -8.11 6.93
CA LEU A 42 -14.81 -8.89 5.86
C LEU A 42 -14.89 -8.07 4.57
N ASN A 43 -15.33 -6.81 4.64
CA ASN A 43 -15.39 -5.91 3.49
C ASN A 43 -14.01 -5.74 2.84
N PHE A 44 -12.97 -5.52 3.64
CA PHE A 44 -11.60 -5.41 3.16
C PHE A 44 -11.11 -6.71 2.50
N HIS A 45 -11.37 -7.86 3.11
CA HIS A 45 -11.01 -9.16 2.53
C HIS A 45 -11.74 -9.42 1.20
N SER A 46 -13.04 -9.13 1.13
CA SER A 46 -13.82 -9.23 -0.11
C SER A 46 -13.27 -8.31 -1.21
N TRP A 47 -12.84 -7.10 -0.83
CA TRP A 47 -12.20 -6.17 -1.76
C TRP A 47 -10.86 -6.71 -2.30
N LEU A 48 -9.99 -7.25 -1.44
CA LEU A 48 -8.74 -7.89 -1.85
C LEU A 48 -8.97 -9.05 -2.85
N ASN A 49 -9.96 -9.90 -2.58
CA ASN A 49 -10.37 -10.97 -3.50
C ASN A 49 -10.80 -10.40 -4.85
N SER A 50 -11.61 -9.34 -4.86
CA SER A 50 -12.06 -8.70 -6.09
C SER A 50 -10.90 -8.11 -6.92
N ILE A 51 -9.84 -7.61 -6.26
CA ILE A 51 -8.63 -7.13 -6.93
C ILE A 51 -7.88 -8.29 -7.55
N LYS A 52 -7.64 -9.36 -6.79
CA LYS A 52 -6.94 -10.55 -7.29
C LYS A 52 -7.68 -11.19 -8.47
N GLU A 53 -9.00 -11.28 -8.40
CA GLU A 53 -9.82 -11.76 -9.53
C GLU A 53 -9.65 -10.92 -10.79
N LYS A 54 -9.60 -9.59 -10.66
CA LYS A 54 -9.42 -8.67 -11.80
C LYS A 54 -8.00 -8.68 -12.37
N LEU A 55 -6.98 -8.72 -11.51
CA LEU A 55 -5.58 -8.60 -11.92
C LEU A 55 -4.92 -9.95 -12.24
N GLY A 56 -5.55 -11.05 -11.86
CA GLY A 56 -4.97 -12.38 -11.90
C GLY A 56 -3.83 -12.52 -10.88
N ASN A 57 -2.60 -12.67 -11.38
CA ASN A 57 -1.44 -12.86 -10.51
C ASN A 57 -0.94 -11.54 -9.92
N ILE A 58 -0.94 -11.43 -8.59
CA ILE A 58 -0.32 -10.33 -7.85
C ILE A 58 1.05 -10.79 -7.40
N SER A 59 2.09 -10.12 -7.91
CA SER A 59 3.49 -10.50 -7.71
C SER A 59 4.00 -10.13 -6.32
N ALA A 60 3.50 -9.04 -5.75
CA ALA A 60 3.83 -8.61 -4.39
C ALA A 60 2.83 -7.58 -3.85
N VAL A 61 2.74 -7.51 -2.53
CA VAL A 61 2.01 -6.48 -1.79
C VAL A 61 2.99 -5.67 -0.92
N TYR A 62 2.88 -4.34 -0.94
CA TYR A 62 3.61 -3.48 -0.01
C TYR A 62 2.64 -2.66 0.83
N PHE A 63 2.98 -2.40 2.08
CA PHE A 63 2.14 -1.56 2.93
C PHE A 63 2.95 -0.68 3.86
N GLU A 64 2.34 0.41 4.35
CA GLU A 64 2.99 1.25 5.36
C GLU A 64 3.18 0.48 6.68
N GLU A 65 4.42 0.38 7.16
CA GLU A 65 4.74 -0.19 8.47
C GLU A 65 4.66 0.89 9.56
N VAL A 66 3.59 0.82 10.37
CA VAL A 66 3.36 1.75 11.49
C VAL A 66 3.72 1.06 12.80
N ARG A 67 4.84 1.49 13.42
CA ARG A 67 5.31 0.93 14.71
C ARG A 67 4.80 1.68 15.94
N ARG A 68 4.27 2.90 15.76
CA ARG A 68 3.80 3.75 16.86
C ARG A 68 2.47 4.37 16.50
N HIS A 69 1.46 4.10 17.33
CA HIS A 69 0.13 4.71 17.21
C HIS A 69 -0.08 5.71 18.35
N LEU A 70 -0.71 6.85 18.05
CA LEU A 70 -1.03 7.87 19.05
C LEU A 70 -2.29 7.55 19.86
N GLY A 71 -3.05 6.50 19.49
CA GLY A 71 -4.26 6.08 20.21
C GLY A 71 -4.65 4.64 19.92
N THR A 72 -5.36 4.04 20.88
CA THR A 72 -5.76 2.62 20.88
C THR A 72 -6.65 2.27 19.69
N ASP A 73 -7.62 3.11 19.35
CA ASP A 73 -8.53 2.86 18.22
C ASP A 73 -7.78 2.79 16.88
N ALA A 74 -6.80 3.66 16.68
CA ALA A 74 -5.97 3.64 15.49
C ALA A 74 -5.10 2.37 15.44
N ALA A 75 -4.53 1.97 16.59
CA ALA A 75 -3.75 0.75 16.71
C ALA A 75 -4.59 -0.52 16.42
N HIS A 76 -5.80 -0.61 16.98
CA HIS A 76 -6.70 -1.73 16.73
C HIS A 76 -7.19 -1.78 15.29
N CYS A 77 -7.47 -0.62 14.69
CA CYS A 77 -7.88 -0.54 13.29
C CYS A 77 -6.77 -1.03 12.37
N TYR A 78 -5.57 -0.45 12.49
CA TYR A 78 -4.40 -0.82 11.70
C TYR A 78 -4.04 -2.30 11.92
N GLY A 79 -3.92 -2.74 13.17
CA GLY A 79 -3.55 -4.12 13.49
C GLY A 79 -4.55 -5.16 12.97
N GLY A 80 -5.85 -4.84 12.98
CA GLY A 80 -6.88 -5.72 12.42
C GLY A 80 -6.80 -5.83 10.89
N PHE A 81 -6.62 -4.70 10.19
CA PHE A 81 -6.42 -4.72 8.73
C PHE A 81 -5.12 -5.41 8.34
N LEU A 82 -4.03 -5.14 9.07
CA LEU A 82 -2.74 -5.79 8.85
C LEU A 82 -2.87 -7.31 8.99
N ALA A 83 -3.49 -7.81 10.07
CA ALA A 83 -3.68 -9.24 10.27
C ALA A 83 -4.46 -9.91 9.14
N HIS A 84 -5.51 -9.25 8.63
CA HIS A 84 -6.30 -9.79 7.51
C HIS A 84 -5.54 -9.71 6.19
N LEU A 85 -4.78 -8.63 5.94
CA LEU A 85 -3.95 -8.49 4.76
C LEU A 85 -2.89 -9.59 4.70
N THR A 86 -2.14 -9.79 5.79
CA THR A 86 -1.06 -10.76 5.83
C THR A 86 -1.59 -12.18 5.74
N ALA A 87 -2.68 -12.51 6.46
CA ALA A 87 -3.33 -13.82 6.34
C ALA A 87 -3.78 -14.09 4.89
N TRP A 88 -4.42 -13.11 4.25
CA TRP A 88 -4.83 -13.22 2.86
C TRP A 88 -3.63 -13.41 1.91
N CYS A 89 -2.52 -12.71 2.15
CA CYS A 89 -1.31 -12.90 1.34
C CYS A 89 -0.74 -14.32 1.48
N GLU A 90 -0.69 -14.87 2.70
CA GLU A 90 -0.24 -16.25 2.96
C GLU A 90 -1.15 -17.28 2.26
N GLU A 91 -2.47 -17.15 2.40
CA GLU A 91 -3.46 -18.03 1.75
C GLU A 91 -3.29 -18.08 0.22
N ASN A 92 -2.85 -16.98 -0.37
CA ASN A 92 -2.69 -16.83 -1.81
C ASN A 92 -1.24 -16.97 -2.29
N SER A 93 -0.30 -17.28 -1.38
CA SER A 93 1.14 -17.36 -1.67
C SER A 93 1.69 -16.09 -2.33
N ILE A 94 1.22 -14.93 -1.88
CA ILE A 94 1.66 -13.61 -2.37
C ILE A 94 2.71 -13.05 -1.40
N PRO A 95 3.93 -12.73 -1.86
CA PRO A 95 4.92 -12.04 -1.05
C PRO A 95 4.41 -10.68 -0.57
N TYR A 96 4.70 -10.31 0.68
CA TYR A 96 4.33 -9.01 1.22
C TYR A 96 5.44 -8.38 2.07
N GLU A 97 5.52 -7.05 2.06
CA GLU A 97 6.52 -6.30 2.81
C GLU A 97 5.94 -5.03 3.44
N GLY A 98 6.18 -4.86 4.75
CA GLY A 98 5.92 -3.61 5.45
C GLY A 98 7.08 -2.63 5.25
N VAL A 99 6.77 -1.41 4.81
CA VAL A 99 7.76 -0.38 4.53
C VAL A 99 7.68 0.73 5.58
N PRO A 100 8.77 1.04 6.30
CA PRO A 100 8.74 2.10 7.32
C PRO A 100 8.35 3.47 6.75
N VAL A 101 7.44 4.17 7.45
CA VAL A 101 6.96 5.53 7.10
C VAL A 101 8.10 6.49 6.74
N LYS A 102 9.17 6.49 7.56
CA LYS A 102 10.32 7.38 7.34
C LYS A 102 11.08 7.07 6.05
N THR A 103 11.09 5.80 5.63
CA THR A 103 11.71 5.37 4.38
C THR A 103 10.90 5.88 3.19
N ILE A 104 9.57 5.72 3.22
CA ILE A 104 8.65 6.22 2.19
C ILE A 104 8.81 7.74 2.04
N LYS A 105 8.70 8.49 3.15
CA LYS A 105 8.83 9.95 3.16
C LYS A 105 10.17 10.43 2.62
N ARG A 106 11.27 9.82 3.07
CA ARG A 106 12.61 10.15 2.60
C ARG A 106 12.78 9.87 1.12
N PHE A 107 12.21 8.78 0.62
CA PHE A 107 12.27 8.45 -0.80
C PHE A 107 11.51 9.47 -1.66
N ILE A 108 10.26 9.78 -1.31
CA ILE A 108 9.41 10.59 -2.18
C ILE A 108 9.69 12.10 -2.06
N THR A 109 10.06 12.58 -0.86
CA THR A 109 10.28 14.02 -0.58
C THR A 109 11.74 14.41 -0.34
N GLY A 110 12.66 13.44 -0.22
CA GLY A 110 14.05 13.68 0.19
C GLY A 110 14.28 13.76 1.71
N LYS A 111 13.24 13.77 2.56
CA LYS A 111 13.38 13.81 4.03
C LYS A 111 12.42 12.88 4.77
N GLY A 112 12.89 12.28 5.87
CA GLY A 112 12.12 11.25 6.61
C GLY A 112 11.01 11.78 7.52
N ASN A 113 10.92 13.09 7.73
CA ASN A 113 9.95 13.76 8.60
C ASN A 113 8.98 14.67 7.83
N ALA A 114 8.78 14.43 6.53
CA ALA A 114 7.85 15.20 5.71
C ALA A 114 6.42 15.17 6.27
N SER A 115 5.73 16.28 6.11
CA SER A 115 4.30 16.45 6.38
C SER A 115 3.46 15.78 5.29
N LYS A 116 2.16 15.59 5.55
CA LYS A 116 1.21 15.04 4.56
C LYS A 116 1.13 15.89 3.29
N ALA A 117 1.13 17.22 3.44
CA ALA A 117 1.09 18.14 2.30
C ALA A 117 2.31 18.01 1.38
N GLU A 118 3.50 17.82 1.96
CA GLU A 118 4.73 17.62 1.19
C GLU A 118 4.75 16.29 0.44
N VAL A 119 4.17 15.23 1.02
CA VAL A 119 4.00 13.94 0.31
C VAL A 119 3.03 14.12 -0.87
N ILE A 120 1.89 14.76 -0.66
CA ILE A 120 0.92 15.06 -1.73
C ILE A 120 1.57 15.86 -2.85
N GLU A 121 2.33 16.91 -2.51
CA GLU A 121 3.03 17.73 -3.50
C GLU A 121 4.06 16.92 -4.28
N ALA A 122 4.84 16.07 -3.61
CA ALA A 122 5.81 15.19 -4.26
C ALA A 122 5.13 14.18 -5.20
N VAL A 123 3.99 13.63 -4.82
CA VAL A 123 3.17 12.75 -5.68
C VAL A 123 2.60 13.51 -6.88
N LYS A 124 2.16 14.78 -6.69
CA LYS A 124 1.74 15.66 -7.78
C LYS A 124 2.87 15.95 -8.77
N ASN A 125 4.08 16.16 -8.28
CA ASN A 125 5.27 16.32 -9.13
C ASN A 125 5.64 15.05 -9.92
N LYS A 126 5.10 13.89 -9.54
CA LYS A 126 5.19 12.62 -10.30
C LYS A 126 4.07 12.44 -11.33
N GLY A 127 3.16 13.40 -11.47
CA GLY A 127 2.09 13.40 -12.47
C GLY A 127 0.75 12.82 -11.99
N PHE A 128 0.58 12.57 -10.68
CA PHE A 128 -0.66 12.04 -10.11
C PHE A 128 -1.42 13.11 -9.33
N VAL A 129 -2.74 13.04 -9.29
CA VAL A 129 -3.57 13.99 -8.53
C VAL A 129 -4.38 13.20 -7.50
N PRO A 130 -3.77 12.85 -6.34
CA PRO A 130 -4.45 12.06 -5.33
C PRO A 130 -5.62 12.86 -4.74
N GLN A 131 -6.71 12.17 -4.43
CA GLN A 131 -7.92 12.79 -3.87
C GLN A 131 -7.76 13.17 -2.40
N ASP A 132 -6.94 12.42 -1.67
CA ASP A 132 -6.65 12.61 -0.25
C ASP A 132 -5.20 12.20 0.08
N ASP A 133 -4.83 12.33 1.35
CA ASP A 133 -3.51 11.94 1.86
C ASP A 133 -3.29 10.43 1.83
N ASN A 134 -4.33 9.61 2.04
CA ASN A 134 -4.20 8.15 2.03
C ASN A 134 -3.83 7.62 0.65
N GLU A 135 -4.50 8.10 -0.41
CA GLU A 135 -4.13 7.77 -1.79
C GLU A 135 -2.70 8.22 -2.12
N ALA A 136 -2.30 9.42 -1.66
CA ALA A 136 -0.94 9.93 -1.85
C ALA A 136 0.11 9.05 -1.17
N ASP A 137 -0.16 8.58 0.06
CA ASP A 137 0.73 7.70 0.80
C ASP A 137 0.86 6.33 0.10
N ALA A 138 -0.22 5.75 -0.43
CA ALA A 138 -0.17 4.53 -1.22
C ALA A 138 0.63 4.69 -2.52
N LEU A 139 0.42 5.79 -3.26
CA LEU A 139 1.22 6.12 -4.45
C LEU A 139 2.71 6.29 -4.12
N ALA A 140 3.04 6.89 -2.98
CA ALA A 140 4.43 7.03 -2.54
C ALA A 140 5.10 5.67 -2.28
N ILE A 141 4.37 4.71 -1.70
CA ILE A 141 4.83 3.32 -1.54
C ILE A 141 5.03 2.67 -2.92
N MET A 142 4.09 2.86 -3.86
CA MET A 142 4.19 2.32 -5.23
C MET A 142 5.47 2.76 -5.94
N PHE A 143 5.79 4.05 -5.90
CA PHE A 143 7.01 4.56 -6.54
C PHE A 143 8.29 3.98 -5.91
N LEU A 144 8.28 3.75 -4.59
CA LEU A 144 9.40 3.12 -3.91
C LEU A 144 9.54 1.65 -4.31
N ALA A 145 8.43 0.92 -4.34
CA ALA A 145 8.40 -0.47 -4.79
C ALA A 145 8.94 -0.60 -6.22
N GLN A 146 8.42 0.21 -7.16
CA GLN A 146 8.91 0.23 -8.55
C GLN A 146 10.42 0.46 -8.65
N ARG A 147 10.97 1.42 -7.90
CA ARG A 147 12.43 1.67 -7.88
C ARG A 147 13.21 0.44 -7.42
N ASN A 148 12.74 -0.22 -6.37
CA ASN A 148 13.41 -1.39 -5.80
C ASN A 148 13.37 -2.57 -6.79
N PHE A 149 12.24 -2.78 -7.47
CA PHE A 149 12.14 -3.79 -8.54
C PHE A 149 13.08 -3.51 -9.69
N SER A 150 13.10 -2.29 -10.23
CA SER A 150 14.01 -1.95 -11.34
C SER A 150 15.49 -2.10 -10.95
N SER A 151 15.83 -1.83 -9.69
CA SER A 151 17.20 -2.00 -9.18
C SER A 151 17.59 -3.48 -9.08
N ASN A 152 16.66 -4.34 -8.64
CA ASN A 152 16.91 -5.78 -8.52
C ASN A 152 17.03 -6.47 -9.89
N SER A 153 16.16 -6.13 -10.85
CA SER A 153 16.25 -6.68 -12.21
C SER A 153 17.59 -6.34 -12.88
N ASN A 154 18.05 -5.09 -12.75
CA ASN A 154 19.35 -4.69 -13.26
C ASN A 154 20.51 -5.43 -12.58
N TYR A 155 20.38 -5.79 -11.30
CA TYR A 155 21.40 -6.54 -10.56
C TYR A 155 21.46 -8.02 -10.97
N GLU A 156 20.31 -8.65 -11.22
CA GLU A 156 20.25 -10.03 -11.73
C GLU A 156 20.80 -10.13 -13.16
N ASP A 157 20.53 -9.13 -14.01
CA ASP A 157 21.05 -9.10 -15.37
C ASP A 157 22.58 -8.94 -15.43
N ILE A 158 23.18 -8.11 -14.57
CA ILE A 158 24.65 -7.95 -14.51
C ILE A 158 25.34 -9.24 -14.03
N ASN A 159 24.78 -9.91 -13.03
CA ASN A 159 25.37 -11.12 -12.45
C ASN A 159 25.16 -12.38 -13.30
N LYS A 160 24.28 -12.35 -14.30
CA LYS A 160 24.08 -13.48 -15.24
C LYS A 160 25.17 -13.58 -16.31
N TYR A 161 25.96 -12.52 -16.50
CA TYR A 161 27.07 -12.45 -17.46
C TYR A 161 28.45 -12.31 -16.78
N SER A 162 28.50 -12.52 -15.46
CA SER A 162 29.73 -12.54 -14.65
C SER A 162 30.09 -13.98 -14.28
#